data_AF-A0A0Q8SJM0-F1
#
_entry.id   AF-A0A0Q8SJM0-F1
#
_cell.length_a   1.000
_cell.length_b   1.000
_cell.length_c   1.000
_cell.angle_alpha   90.00
_cell.angle_beta   90.00
_cell.angle_gamma   90.00
#
_symmetry.space_group_name_H-M   'P 1'
#
loop_
_entity.id
_entity.type
_entity.pdbx_description
1 polymer ?
#
loop_
_entity_poly.entity_id
_entity_poly.type
_entity_poly.pdbx_seq_one_letter_code
_entity_poly.pdbx_strand_id
1 'polypeptide(L)'
;MRKNLLSLPMLALLACTAAQAQTVYRIVGPDGKVTFSDRAPDNATKSTATTTNPATGAVGSTTGLPPELSRIAQRFPVTLYTGSDCAPCTSARSLLVNRGVPFTERTVSTNEDLDALRKLSGDTSLPYGTIGGQRMVGFQDTEWTQYLDVAGYPKASQLTASYRRPAATPLTAAAPAAAAPAAAASDVPAATASPRARPAPSTEGPSPTNPQGIRF
;
A
#
# COMPACT_ATOMS: atom_id res chain seq x y z
N MET A 1 30.69 -82.99 -27.55
CA MET A 1 32.03 -82.74 -26.98
C MET A 1 32.14 -81.27 -26.65
N ARG A 2 32.24 -80.93 -25.35
CA ARG A 2 33.40 -80.26 -24.69
C ARG A 2 33.46 -78.75 -24.97
N LYS A 3 33.64 -77.85 -24.02
CA LYS A 3 33.56 -77.79 -22.54
C LYS A 3 33.89 -76.32 -22.22
N ASN A 4 33.16 -75.68 -21.31
CA ASN A 4 33.44 -74.33 -20.80
C ASN A 4 34.90 -74.17 -20.33
N LEU A 5 35.45 -72.96 -20.46
CA LEU A 5 36.43 -72.31 -19.58
C LEU A 5 36.28 -70.78 -19.82
N LEU A 6 35.72 -69.99 -18.90
CA LEU A 6 36.42 -69.14 -17.89
C LEU A 6 37.68 -68.46 -18.46
N SER A 7 37.92 -67.13 -18.40
CA SER A 7 37.65 -66.18 -17.30
C SER A 7 37.99 -64.72 -17.72
N LEU A 8 37.27 -63.76 -17.11
CA LEU A 8 37.46 -62.30 -16.88
C LEU A 8 38.90 -61.72 -16.99
N PRO A 9 39.15 -60.38 -17.13
CA PRO A 9 38.30 -59.25 -16.69
C PRO A 9 38.31 -57.98 -17.60
N MET A 10 37.56 -56.93 -17.23
CA MET A 10 37.96 -55.49 -17.26
C MET A 10 36.84 -54.53 -17.70
N LEU A 11 36.31 -53.81 -16.71
CA LEU A 11 36.03 -52.37 -16.68
C LEU A 11 35.46 -51.68 -17.95
N ALA A 12 34.15 -51.39 -17.92
CA ALA A 12 33.58 -50.26 -18.67
C ALA A 12 32.47 -49.60 -17.85
N LEU A 13 32.89 -48.65 -17.02
CA LEU A 13 32.04 -47.64 -16.40
C LEU A 13 31.76 -46.59 -17.49
N LEU A 14 30.52 -46.47 -18.01
CA LEU A 14 30.17 -45.28 -18.81
C LEU A 14 28.66 -44.95 -18.83
N ALA A 15 28.33 -44.00 -17.96
CA ALA A 15 27.36 -42.91 -18.13
C ALA A 15 25.90 -43.23 -18.53
N CYS A 16 25.04 -43.29 -17.51
CA CYS A 16 23.66 -42.81 -17.64
C CYS A 16 23.68 -41.30 -17.91
N THR A 17 23.49 -40.89 -19.16
CA THR A 17 23.18 -39.51 -19.50
C THR A 17 21.68 -39.27 -19.26
N ALA A 18 21.36 -38.68 -18.11
CA ALA A 18 20.06 -38.05 -17.93
C ALA A 18 19.99 -36.86 -18.89
N ALA A 19 19.26 -37.02 -19.99
CA ALA A 19 18.91 -35.91 -20.87
C ALA A 19 18.04 -34.93 -20.09
N GLN A 20 18.65 -33.84 -19.60
CA GLN A 20 17.91 -32.71 -19.08
C GLN A 20 17.25 -32.02 -20.28
N ALA A 21 15.95 -32.24 -20.46
CA ALA A 21 15.15 -31.50 -21.41
C ALA A 21 15.19 -30.01 -21.02
N GLN A 22 15.98 -29.20 -21.72
CA GLN A 22 15.94 -27.75 -21.57
C GLN A 22 14.68 -27.26 -22.28
N THR A 23 13.63 -27.01 -21.50
CA THR A 23 12.40 -26.39 -21.99
C THR A 23 12.72 -24.95 -22.39
N VAL A 24 12.96 -24.73 -23.68
CA VAL A 24 13.09 -23.38 -24.26
C VAL A 24 11.69 -22.75 -24.29
N TYR A 25 11.47 -21.71 -23.50
CA TYR A 25 10.19 -21.02 -23.44
C TYR A 25 10.09 -19.98 -24.55
N ARG A 26 9.01 -20.06 -25.33
CA ARG A 26 8.68 -19.10 -26.37
C ARG A 26 7.81 -17.99 -25.79
N ILE A 27 8.35 -16.78 -25.68
CA ILE A 27 7.63 -15.61 -25.20
C ILE A 27 7.25 -14.76 -26.41
N VAL A 28 5.95 -14.46 -26.56
CA VAL A 28 5.44 -13.61 -27.63
C VAL A 28 5.09 -12.24 -27.04
N GLY A 29 5.79 -11.21 -27.50
CA GLY A 29 5.55 -9.83 -27.08
C GLY A 29 4.27 -9.24 -27.71
N PRO A 30 3.70 -8.17 -27.13
CA PRO A 30 2.52 -7.48 -27.66
C PRO A 30 2.72 -6.90 -29.07
N ASP A 31 3.98 -6.71 -29.46
CA ASP A 31 4.46 -6.27 -30.77
C ASP A 31 4.66 -7.41 -31.77
N GLY A 32 4.28 -8.65 -31.41
CA GLY A 32 4.35 -9.83 -32.28
C GLY A 32 5.73 -10.47 -32.39
N LYS A 33 6.75 -9.92 -31.71
CA LYS A 33 8.10 -10.50 -31.69
C LYS A 33 8.16 -11.71 -30.78
N VAL A 34 8.85 -12.74 -31.25
CA VAL A 34 9.05 -14.00 -30.52
C VAL A 34 10.47 -14.02 -29.98
N THR A 35 10.59 -14.09 -28.65
CA THR A 35 11.87 -14.26 -27.97
C THR A 35 11.90 -15.63 -27.32
N PHE A 36 12.94 -16.42 -27.59
CA PHE A 36 13.17 -17.72 -26.97
C PHE A 36 14.10 -17.56 -25.77
N SER A 37 13.69 -18.06 -24.61
CA SER A 37 14.43 -17.94 -23.36
C SER A 37 14.48 -19.30 -22.65
N ASP A 38 15.67 -19.71 -22.22
CA ASP A 38 15.88 -20.90 -21.38
C ASP A 38 15.44 -20.72 -19.92
N ARG A 39 15.00 -19.51 -19.56
CA ARG A 39 14.44 -19.21 -18.24
C ARG A 39 12.91 -19.23 -18.30
N ALA A 40 12.29 -20.01 -17.42
CA ALA A 40 10.84 -20.06 -17.26
C ALA A 40 10.27 -18.63 -17.10
N PRO A 41 9.21 -18.27 -17.87
CA PRO A 41 8.62 -16.95 -17.77
C PRO A 41 8.05 -16.80 -16.37
N ASP A 42 8.67 -15.90 -15.60
CA ASP A 42 8.05 -15.34 -14.42
C ASP A 42 6.74 -14.68 -14.88
N ASN A 43 5.63 -15.05 -14.25
CA ASN A 43 4.35 -14.38 -14.41
C ASN A 43 4.39 -12.96 -13.78
N ALA A 44 5.46 -12.21 -14.03
CA ALA A 44 5.72 -10.86 -13.54
C ALA A 44 5.82 -9.83 -14.68
N THR A 45 5.43 -10.20 -15.91
CA THR A 45 5.21 -9.25 -17.01
C THR A 45 3.78 -9.28 -17.51
N LYS A 46 2.87 -9.00 -16.57
CA LYS A 46 1.66 -8.24 -16.87
C LYS A 46 1.46 -7.20 -15.78
N SER A 47 2.29 -6.16 -15.79
CA SER A 47 1.96 -4.88 -15.13
C SER A 47 0.85 -4.19 -15.94
N THR A 48 -0.30 -4.85 -16.06
CA THR A 48 -1.56 -4.14 -15.99
C THR A 48 -1.81 -3.94 -14.50
N ALA A 49 -1.83 -2.69 -14.09
CA ALA A 49 -2.38 -2.27 -12.81
C ALA A 49 -3.68 -3.04 -12.52
N THR A 50 -3.87 -3.36 -11.24
CA THR A 50 -4.97 -4.16 -10.67
C THR A 50 -4.65 -5.64 -10.47
N THR A 51 -3.91 -5.93 -9.41
CA THR A 51 -4.18 -7.11 -8.58
C THR A 51 -3.89 -6.71 -7.13
N THR A 52 -4.96 -6.32 -6.46
CA THR A 52 -5.00 -6.13 -5.01
C THR A 52 -4.98 -7.52 -4.37
N ASN A 53 -3.79 -8.01 -4.02
CA ASN A 53 -3.66 -9.10 -3.06
C ASN A 53 -3.21 -8.50 -1.72
N PRO A 54 -4.05 -8.45 -0.68
CA PRO A 54 -3.71 -7.76 0.57
C PRO A 54 -2.70 -8.50 1.46
N ALA A 55 -2.10 -9.61 1.01
CA ALA A 55 -1.25 -10.47 1.86
C ALA A 55 0.26 -10.43 1.56
N THR A 56 0.72 -9.61 0.61
CA THR A 56 2.15 -9.41 0.35
C THR A 56 2.45 -7.93 0.34
N GLY A 57 3.18 -7.47 1.36
CA GLY A 57 3.49 -6.07 1.62
C GLY A 57 3.95 -5.37 0.35
N ALA A 58 3.12 -4.44 -0.13
CA ALA A 58 3.53 -3.51 -1.16
C ALA A 58 4.77 -2.77 -0.64
N VAL A 59 5.91 -3.02 -1.27
CA VAL A 59 7.14 -2.27 -1.00
C VAL A 59 6.81 -0.82 -1.32
N GLY A 60 7.01 0.08 -0.36
CA GLY A 60 6.80 1.51 -0.58
C GLY A 60 7.59 2.01 -1.80
N SER A 61 7.16 3.12 -2.41
CA SER A 61 7.70 3.77 -3.61
C SER A 61 9.14 3.38 -3.92
N THR A 62 9.37 2.75 -5.06
CA THR A 62 10.70 2.29 -5.48
C THR A 62 11.53 3.40 -6.14
N THR A 63 10.90 4.51 -6.53
CA THR A 63 11.55 5.66 -7.15
C THR A 63 12.50 6.36 -6.18
N GLY A 64 13.79 6.41 -6.52
CA GLY A 64 14.80 7.09 -5.72
C GLY A 64 15.40 6.28 -4.57
N LEU A 65 15.10 4.98 -4.47
CA LEU A 65 15.78 4.08 -3.52
C LEU A 65 17.14 3.62 -4.08
N PRO A 66 18.21 3.69 -3.27
CA PRO A 66 19.44 2.97 -3.57
C PRO A 66 19.20 1.45 -3.71
N PRO A 67 19.97 0.74 -4.56
CA PRO A 67 19.73 -0.68 -4.85
C PRO A 67 19.88 -1.57 -3.62
N GLU A 68 20.83 -1.29 -2.72
CA GLU A 68 20.99 -2.04 -1.47
C GLU A 68 19.77 -1.90 -0.55
N LEU A 69 19.29 -0.67 -0.37
CA LEU A 69 18.09 -0.42 0.45
C LEU A 69 16.84 -1.04 -0.18
N SER A 70 16.74 -1.05 -1.51
CA SER A 70 15.64 -1.72 -2.22
C SER A 70 15.63 -3.23 -1.99
N ARG A 71 16.80 -3.89 -2.02
CA ARG A 71 16.91 -5.33 -1.73
C ARG A 71 16.48 -5.66 -0.30
N ILE A 72 16.91 -4.87 0.67
CA ILE A 72 16.50 -5.02 2.08
C ILE A 72 14.98 -4.84 2.19
N ALA A 73 14.42 -3.79 1.59
CA ALA A 73 12.99 -3.50 1.65
C ALA A 73 12.10 -4.55 0.96
N GLN A 74 12.62 -5.23 -0.06
CA GLN A 74 11.94 -6.38 -0.68
C GLN A 74 11.95 -7.62 0.22
N ARG A 75 13.06 -7.85 0.96
CA ARG A 75 13.21 -9.02 1.82
C ARG A 75 12.50 -8.87 3.17
N PHE A 76 12.53 -7.66 3.73
CA PHE A 76 12.01 -7.34 5.06
C PHE A 76 11.10 -6.10 5.01
N PRO A 77 9.99 -6.12 4.24
CA PRO A 77 9.14 -4.95 4.07
C PRO A 77 8.61 -4.43 5.41
N VAL A 78 8.59 -3.10 5.58
CA VAL A 78 8.04 -2.44 6.77
C VAL A 78 6.64 -1.93 6.48
N THR A 79 5.67 -2.32 7.31
CA THR A 79 4.31 -1.75 7.27
C THR A 79 3.97 -1.17 8.64
N LEU A 80 3.51 0.08 8.66
CA LEU A 80 3.07 0.77 9.86
C LEU A 80 1.55 0.98 9.79
N TYR A 81 0.84 0.51 10.80
CA TYR A 81 -0.59 0.68 10.96
C TYR A 81 -0.82 1.76 12.03
N THR A 82 -1.61 2.78 11.69
CA THR A 82 -1.81 3.97 12.51
C THR A 82 -3.29 4.34 12.57
N GLY A 83 -3.67 5.20 13.51
CA GLY A 83 -5.00 5.77 13.62
C GLY A 83 -4.95 7.27 13.82
N SER A 84 -6.12 7.92 13.79
CA SER A 84 -6.25 9.31 14.22
C SER A 84 -5.89 9.46 15.70
N ASP A 85 -5.36 10.62 16.08
CA ASP A 85 -5.05 10.96 17.48
C ASP A 85 -4.13 9.96 18.21
N CYS A 86 -3.20 9.36 17.47
CA CYS A 86 -2.25 8.38 17.99
C CYS A 86 -0.84 8.96 18.14
N ALA A 87 -0.50 9.46 19.33
CA ALA A 87 0.84 9.95 19.65
C ALA A 87 1.96 8.91 19.40
N PRO A 88 1.88 7.65 19.88
CA PRO A 88 2.93 6.65 19.63
C PRO A 88 3.05 6.27 18.14
N CYS A 89 1.99 6.42 17.34
CA CYS A 89 2.07 6.24 15.89
C CYS A 89 2.98 7.28 15.24
N THR A 90 2.91 8.54 15.70
CA THR A 90 3.81 9.61 15.23
C THR A 90 5.26 9.33 15.59
N SER A 91 5.53 8.79 16.79
CA SER A 91 6.88 8.40 17.20
C SER A 91 7.43 7.27 16.33
N ALA A 92 6.63 6.21 16.09
CA ALA A 92 7.00 5.13 15.19
C ALA A 92 7.29 5.63 13.76
N ARG A 93 6.41 6.49 13.22
CA ARG A 93 6.59 7.11 11.91
C ARG A 93 7.90 7.91 11.86
N SER A 94 8.17 8.71 12.89
CA SER A 94 9.37 9.55 12.99
C SER A 94 10.65 8.73 13.03
N LEU A 95 10.68 7.62 13.77
CA LEU A 95 11.81 6.69 13.79
C LEU A 95 12.13 6.19 12.36
N LEU A 96 11.10 5.69 11.66
CA LEU A 96 11.26 5.18 10.29
C LEU A 96 11.70 6.28 9.32
N VAL A 97 11.13 7.49 9.45
CA VAL A 97 11.47 8.66 8.63
C VAL A 97 12.92 9.08 8.83
N ASN A 98 13.34 9.29 10.09
CA ASN A 98 14.67 9.79 10.44
C ASN A 98 15.76 8.81 10.00
N ARG A 99 15.46 7.52 10.12
CA ARG A 99 16.36 6.44 9.72
C ARG A 99 16.37 6.19 8.21
N GLY A 100 15.45 6.80 7.47
CA GLY A 100 15.33 6.63 6.01
C GLY A 100 14.84 5.25 5.60
N VAL A 101 14.04 4.60 6.45
CA VAL A 101 13.43 3.30 6.15
C VAL A 101 12.25 3.52 5.20
N PRO A 102 12.20 2.83 4.05
CA PRO A 102 11.00 2.81 3.21
C PRO A 102 9.94 1.91 3.87
N PHE A 103 8.74 2.45 4.06
CA PHE A 103 7.62 1.72 4.65
C PHE A 103 6.30 2.08 3.96
N THR A 104 5.34 1.18 4.09
CA THR A 104 3.94 1.41 3.72
C THR A 104 3.15 1.76 4.97
N GLU A 105 2.31 2.79 4.88
CA GLU A 105 1.46 3.20 6.00
C GLU A 105 -0.01 2.90 5.73
N ARG A 106 -0.65 2.26 6.70
CA ARG A 106 -2.06 1.92 6.70
C ARG A 106 -2.79 2.66 7.82
N THR A 107 -3.87 3.36 7.50
CA THR A 107 -4.68 4.08 8.50
C THR A 107 -5.90 3.26 8.89
N VAL A 108 -6.20 3.28 10.17
CA VAL A 108 -7.36 2.65 10.80
C VAL A 108 -8.27 3.77 11.25
N SER A 109 -9.38 3.94 10.53
CA SER A 109 -10.33 5.04 10.74
C SER A 109 -11.78 4.59 10.83
N THR A 110 -12.07 3.36 10.41
CA THR A 110 -13.41 2.78 10.36
C THR A 110 -13.51 1.52 11.22
N ASN A 111 -14.72 1.05 11.51
CA ASN A 111 -14.91 -0.22 12.22
C ASN A 111 -14.43 -1.40 11.37
N GLU A 112 -14.58 -1.30 10.05
CA GLU A 112 -14.08 -2.26 9.07
C GLU A 112 -12.55 -2.35 9.15
N ASP A 113 -11.85 -1.21 9.31
CA ASP A 113 -10.42 -1.20 9.55
C ASP A 113 -10.05 -1.81 10.90
N LEU A 114 -10.83 -1.57 11.96
CA LEU A 114 -10.57 -2.17 13.29
C LEU A 114 -10.71 -3.70 13.24
N ASP A 115 -11.73 -4.21 12.55
CA ASP A 115 -11.91 -5.66 12.36
C ASP A 115 -10.80 -6.26 11.48
N ALA A 116 -10.37 -5.54 10.44
CA ALA A 116 -9.22 -5.94 9.63
C ALA A 116 -7.93 -5.96 10.46
N LEU A 117 -7.71 -4.95 11.30
CA LEU A 117 -6.56 -4.89 12.19
C LEU A 117 -6.60 -6.07 13.17
N ARG A 118 -7.75 -6.36 13.79
CA ARG A 118 -7.91 -7.50 14.70
C ARG A 118 -7.59 -8.84 14.06
N LYS A 119 -7.97 -9.04 12.79
CA LYS A 119 -7.60 -10.26 12.05
C LYS A 119 -6.09 -10.35 11.79
N LEU A 120 -5.40 -9.22 11.65
CA LEU A 120 -3.96 -9.16 11.38
C LEU A 120 -3.11 -9.22 12.66
N SER A 121 -3.46 -8.44 13.68
CA SER A 121 -2.69 -8.27 14.92
C SER A 121 -3.18 -9.16 16.07
N GLY A 122 -4.42 -9.66 16.00
CA GLY A 122 -5.10 -10.32 17.14
C GLY A 122 -5.73 -9.33 18.13
N ASP A 123 -5.52 -8.03 17.96
CA ASP A 123 -6.01 -6.95 18.82
C ASP A 123 -6.39 -5.70 18.01
N THR A 124 -6.64 -4.57 18.65
CA THR A 124 -6.86 -3.29 17.95
C THR A 124 -5.92 -2.19 18.46
N SER A 125 -4.76 -2.59 18.98
CA SER A 125 -3.81 -1.66 19.60
C SER A 125 -2.97 -0.97 18.53
N LEU A 126 -2.71 0.32 18.74
CA LEU A 126 -1.95 1.15 17.80
C LEU A 126 -0.75 1.83 18.50
N PRO A 127 0.37 2.05 17.79
CA PRO A 127 0.63 1.58 16.43
C PRO A 127 0.82 0.06 16.40
N TYR A 128 0.46 -0.55 15.28
CA TYR A 128 0.86 -1.93 14.97
C TYR A 128 1.88 -1.87 13.84
N GLY A 129 2.94 -2.65 13.92
CA GLY A 129 4.05 -2.63 12.97
C GLY A 129 4.40 -4.02 12.48
N THR A 130 4.83 -4.13 11.23
CA THR A 130 5.51 -5.31 10.72
C THR A 130 6.85 -4.95 10.11
N ILE A 131 7.87 -5.79 10.36
CA ILE A 131 9.19 -5.72 9.73
C ILE A 131 9.49 -7.11 9.18
N GLY A 132 9.25 -7.30 7.88
CA GLY A 132 9.19 -8.63 7.28
C GLY A 132 8.13 -9.49 7.95
N GLY A 133 8.54 -10.60 8.58
CA GLY A 133 7.65 -11.48 9.34
C GLY A 133 7.49 -11.11 10.83
N GLN A 134 8.27 -10.15 11.34
CA GLN A 134 8.18 -9.73 12.74
C GLN A 134 7.01 -8.78 12.92
N ARG A 135 6.25 -8.98 14.00
CA ARG A 135 5.03 -8.22 14.33
C ARG A 135 5.23 -7.50 15.66
N MET A 136 4.79 -6.26 15.73
CA MET A 136 5.04 -5.37 16.87
C MET A 136 3.75 -4.68 17.26
N VAL A 137 3.42 -4.70 18.55
CA VAL A 137 2.25 -4.01 19.08
C VAL A 137 2.72 -2.88 19.98
N GLY A 138 2.26 -1.66 19.70
CA GLY A 138 2.75 -0.45 20.34
C GLY A 138 4.08 0.04 19.77
N PHE A 139 4.57 1.13 20.34
CA PHE A 139 5.86 1.71 20.00
C PHE A 139 6.81 1.64 21.19
N GLN A 140 7.98 1.05 20.95
CA GLN A 140 9.14 1.11 21.82
C GLN A 140 10.38 1.31 20.95
N ASP A 141 11.07 2.44 21.13
CA ASP A 141 12.19 2.82 20.26
C ASP A 141 13.25 1.72 20.18
N THR A 142 13.71 1.24 21.34
CA THR A 142 14.75 0.20 21.44
C THR A 142 14.36 -1.07 20.67
N GLU A 143 13.12 -1.51 20.79
CA GLU A 143 12.62 -2.73 20.14
C GLU A 143 12.57 -2.54 18.62
N TRP A 144 11.95 -1.45 18.16
CA TRP A 144 11.86 -1.12 16.73
C TRP A 144 13.25 -0.96 16.11
N THR A 145 14.14 -0.25 16.78
CA THR A 145 15.54 -0.08 16.37
C THR A 145 16.27 -1.42 16.27
N GLN A 146 16.11 -2.32 17.24
CA GLN A 146 16.73 -3.64 17.21
C GLN A 146 16.27 -4.47 16.02
N TYR A 147 14.95 -4.52 15.74
CA TYR A 147 14.45 -5.27 14.60
C TYR A 147 14.88 -4.67 13.26
N LEU A 148 14.94 -3.33 13.15
CA LEU A 148 15.47 -2.67 11.95
C LEU A 148 16.97 -2.98 11.76
N ASP A 149 17.76 -2.97 12.83
CA ASP A 149 19.18 -3.36 12.81
C ASP A 149 19.36 -4.80 12.32
N VAL A 150 18.60 -5.76 12.90
CA VAL A 150 18.66 -7.19 12.53
C VAL A 150 18.18 -7.44 11.10
N ALA A 151 17.19 -6.69 10.61
CA ALA A 151 16.75 -6.73 9.22
C ALA A 151 17.78 -6.14 8.25
N GLY A 152 18.80 -5.44 8.74
CA GLY A 152 19.88 -4.85 7.95
C GLY A 152 19.60 -3.42 7.47
N TYR A 153 18.57 -2.74 8.00
CA TYR A 153 18.31 -1.34 7.65
C TYR A 153 19.42 -0.43 8.19
N PRO A 154 19.97 0.49 7.37
CA PRO A 154 21.00 1.44 7.81
C PRO A 154 20.59 2.26 9.03
N LYS A 155 21.55 2.62 9.89
CA LYS A 155 21.32 3.48 11.07
C LYS A 155 21.06 4.95 10.74
N ALA A 156 21.45 5.37 9.54
CA ALA A 156 21.24 6.71 9.01
C ALA A 156 20.62 6.61 7.61
N SER A 157 19.82 7.62 7.24
CA SER A 157 19.18 7.68 5.94
C SER A 157 20.20 7.66 4.79
N GLN A 158 20.01 6.73 3.86
CA GLN A 158 20.73 6.67 2.57
C GLN A 158 19.83 7.08 1.40
N LEU A 159 18.64 7.62 1.68
CA LEU A 159 17.66 7.98 0.67
C LEU A 159 18.19 9.13 -0.19
N THR A 160 17.96 9.05 -1.50
CA THR A 160 18.30 10.14 -2.42
C THR A 160 17.26 11.27 -2.32
N ALA A 161 17.62 12.49 -2.76
CA ALA A 161 16.70 13.62 -2.80
C ALA A 161 15.45 13.38 -3.68
N SER A 162 15.55 12.44 -4.63
CA SER A 162 14.44 12.05 -5.51
C SER A 162 13.41 11.14 -4.84
N TYR A 163 13.74 10.55 -3.69
CA TYR A 163 12.83 9.66 -3.00
C TYR A 163 11.55 10.38 -2.58
N ARG A 164 10.42 9.71 -2.78
CA ARG A 164 9.09 10.15 -2.35
C ARG A 164 8.42 9.01 -1.60
N ARG A 165 8.21 9.22 -0.30
CA ARG A 165 7.47 8.26 0.53
C ARG A 165 6.03 8.14 0.01
N PRO A 166 5.47 6.92 -0.07
CA PRO A 166 4.04 6.75 -0.31
C PRO A 166 3.20 7.52 0.71
N ALA A 167 2.05 8.03 0.27
CA ALA A 167 1.04 8.51 1.19
C ALA A 167 0.44 7.35 1.99
N ALA A 168 -0.03 7.64 3.20
CA ALA A 168 -0.79 6.68 3.99
C ALA A 168 -2.10 6.32 3.26
N THR A 169 -2.52 5.07 3.38
CA THR A 169 -3.72 4.54 2.71
C THR A 169 -4.62 3.86 3.73
N PRO A 170 -5.96 3.87 3.56
CA PRO A 170 -6.84 3.16 4.48
C PRO A 170 -6.52 1.65 4.47
N LEU A 171 -6.66 1.02 5.65
CA LEU A 171 -6.35 -0.40 5.81
C LEU A 171 -7.27 -1.26 4.94
N THR A 172 -8.56 -0.93 4.94
CA THR A 172 -9.54 -1.51 4.03
C THR A 172 -9.79 -0.56 2.86
N ALA A 173 -9.99 -1.11 1.66
CA ALA A 173 -10.42 -0.28 0.54
C ALA A 173 -11.80 0.27 0.89
N ALA A 174 -11.95 1.60 0.90
CA ALA A 174 -13.26 2.21 0.98
C ALA A 174 -14.10 1.59 -0.14
N ALA A 175 -15.22 0.94 0.23
CA ALA A 175 -16.19 0.52 -0.76
C ALA A 175 -16.48 1.73 -1.66
N PRO A 176 -16.50 1.59 -3.01
CA PRO A 176 -16.89 2.69 -3.85
C PRO A 176 -18.24 3.19 -3.32
N ALA A 177 -18.29 4.45 -2.89
CA ALA A 177 -19.56 5.10 -2.66
C ALA A 177 -20.32 4.91 -3.97
N ALA A 178 -21.37 4.09 -3.94
CA ALA A 178 -22.25 3.92 -5.08
C ALA A 178 -22.57 5.34 -5.54
N ALA A 179 -22.20 5.66 -6.78
CA ALA A 179 -22.50 6.94 -7.38
C ALA A 179 -24.02 7.12 -7.21
N ALA A 180 -24.41 7.98 -6.27
CA ALA A 180 -25.76 8.47 -6.22
C ALA A 180 -26.02 9.03 -7.61
N PRO A 181 -27.04 8.56 -8.34
CA PRO A 181 -27.34 9.10 -9.66
C PRO A 181 -27.45 10.60 -9.54
N ALA A 182 -26.75 11.29 -10.43
CA ALA A 182 -26.77 12.74 -10.56
C ALA A 182 -28.20 13.25 -10.36
N ALA A 183 -28.39 14.08 -9.33
CA ALA A 183 -29.55 14.95 -9.29
C ALA A 183 -29.48 15.78 -10.56
N ALA A 184 -30.40 15.48 -11.48
CA ALA A 184 -30.58 16.22 -12.71
C ALA A 184 -30.66 17.70 -12.36
N ALA A 185 -29.79 18.46 -12.99
CA ALA A 185 -29.90 19.90 -13.06
C ALA A 185 -31.30 20.24 -13.59
N SER A 186 -32.12 20.87 -12.75
CA SER A 186 -33.18 21.73 -13.25
C SER A 186 -32.56 23.11 -13.40
N ASP A 187 -32.13 23.40 -14.63
CA ASP A 187 -31.98 24.75 -15.16
C ASP A 187 -33.19 25.59 -14.73
N VAL A 188 -32.94 26.65 -13.94
CA VAL A 188 -33.89 27.75 -13.79
C VAL A 188 -33.33 28.89 -14.63
N PRO A 189 -33.94 29.21 -15.80
CA PRO A 189 -33.50 30.35 -16.59
C PRO A 189 -33.84 31.64 -15.85
N ALA A 190 -32.84 32.50 -15.67
CA ALA A 190 -33.05 33.90 -15.36
C ALA A 190 -33.73 34.58 -16.56
N ALA A 191 -34.94 35.12 -16.36
CA ALA A 191 -35.57 36.04 -17.30
C ALA A 191 -36.22 37.21 -16.55
N THR A 192 -35.99 38.38 -17.13
CA THR A 192 -36.09 39.74 -16.61
C THR A 192 -37.50 40.34 -16.76
N ALA A 193 -37.84 41.25 -15.83
CA ALA A 193 -38.68 42.46 -15.99
C ALA A 193 -40.24 42.38 -16.14
N SER A 194 -40.93 42.87 -15.09
CA SER A 194 -42.00 43.93 -14.98
C SER A 194 -43.11 44.08 -16.05
N PRO A 195 -44.37 44.48 -15.70
CA PRO A 195 -44.64 45.73 -14.96
C PRO A 195 -45.85 45.82 -13.98
N ARG A 196 -45.71 46.78 -13.05
CA ARG A 196 -46.67 47.66 -12.33
C ARG A 196 -48.19 47.37 -12.31
N ALA A 197 -48.75 47.36 -11.09
CA ALA A 197 -50.06 47.94 -10.75
C ALA A 197 -50.06 48.56 -9.31
N ARG A 198 -51.05 49.40 -9.00
CA ARG A 198 -51.05 50.53 -8.02
C ARG A 198 -51.57 50.23 -6.58
N PRO A 199 -51.46 51.19 -5.63
CA PRO A 199 -51.48 51.01 -4.17
C PRO A 199 -52.83 51.30 -3.48
N ALA A 200 -52.91 51.00 -2.18
CA ALA A 200 -53.85 51.57 -1.19
C ALA A 200 -53.33 51.31 0.27
N PRO A 201 -53.84 51.96 1.34
CA PRO A 201 -53.01 52.67 2.32
C PRO A 201 -53.08 52.18 3.79
N SER A 202 -52.13 52.71 4.58
CA SER A 202 -52.11 53.04 6.03
C SER A 202 -52.66 52.05 7.07
N THR A 203 -51.87 51.77 8.12
CA THR A 203 -52.12 52.37 9.44
C THR A 203 -50.98 52.10 10.44
N GLU A 204 -50.70 53.16 11.18
CA GLU A 204 -49.76 53.34 12.27
C GLU A 204 -50.03 52.36 13.43
N GLY A 205 -48.96 51.78 13.99
CA GLY A 205 -48.98 51.02 15.23
C GLY A 205 -47.85 51.51 16.14
N PRO A 206 -48.12 51.99 17.36
CA PRO A 206 -47.13 52.69 18.17
C PRO A 206 -46.08 51.77 18.80
N SER A 207 -44.82 52.21 18.76
CA SER A 207 -43.73 51.67 19.56
C SER A 207 -43.68 52.37 20.92
N PRO A 208 -43.67 51.66 22.05
CA PRO A 208 -43.17 52.21 23.30
C PRO A 208 -41.73 51.75 23.60
N THR A 209 -40.90 52.78 23.67
CA THR A 209 -39.52 52.88 24.12
C THR A 209 -39.25 52.20 25.47
N ASN A 210 -38.21 51.37 25.53
CA ASN A 210 -37.65 50.76 26.72
C ASN A 210 -36.91 51.81 27.59
N PRO A 211 -37.19 51.90 28.90
CA PRO A 211 -36.63 52.93 29.80
C PRO A 211 -35.19 52.70 30.31
N GLN A 212 -34.41 51.73 29.83
CA GLN A 212 -33.07 51.41 30.41
C GLN A 212 -31.85 51.46 29.47
N GLY A 213 -31.96 52.07 28.28
CA GLY A 213 -30.88 52.86 27.65
C GLY A 213 -29.42 52.35 27.53
N ILE A 214 -29.10 51.04 27.44
CA ILE A 214 -27.73 50.57 27.10
C ILE A 214 -27.76 49.38 26.12
N ARG A 215 -26.89 49.43 25.09
CA ARG A 215 -26.59 48.33 24.16
C ARG A 215 -25.12 47.94 24.29
N PHE A 216 -24.83 46.63 24.37
CA PHE A 216 -23.51 46.06 24.07
C PHE A 216 -23.49 45.59 22.62
#